data_AF-A0A357I296-F1
#
_entry.id   AF-A0A357I296-F1
#
_cell.length_a   1.000
_cell.length_b   1.000
_cell.length_c   1.000
_cell.angle_alpha   90.00
_cell.angle_beta   90.00
_cell.angle_gamma   90.00
#
_symmetry.space_group_name_H-M   'P 1'
#
loop_
_entity.id
_entity.type
_entity.pdbx_description
1 polymer ?
#
loop_
_entity_poly.entity_id
_entity_poly.type
_entity_poly.pdbx_seq_one_letter_code
_entity_poly.pdbx_strand_id
1 'polypeptide(L)'
;REIARSVPFGLRTIVGRELGPERAEMQRFSLSLAAIGLTLWGLGLLGGWWLAGKAIQPIQRISRTATRIAEGNLNERIDTDGGTSELDQLSHVLNHTFERLNAAFERQRQFTADASHELRTPLTILLSETQRMRKPGHQRDNSEYLESFDLCHESCLRMRHLVESLLLLARQDDGAPAQPLSDCQLSECIRQSIAQHQPLAEAKAIEILSELEDSPLKADLNSLMIVLNNLIGNAIQHHPGTGSTFTIHLPSNILYRAARVNTLTPKL
;
A
#
# COMPACT_ATOMS: atom_id res chain seq x y z
N ARG A 1 79.88 -22.52 25.55
CA ARG A 1 80.63 -22.82 24.29
C ARG A 1 82.07 -23.02 24.72
N GLU A 2 82.70 -24.15 24.37
CA GLU A 2 84.07 -24.44 24.79
C GLU A 2 85.05 -24.04 23.69
N ILE A 3 86.08 -23.27 24.06
CA ILE A 3 87.18 -22.93 23.16
C ILE A 3 88.42 -23.58 23.76
N ALA A 4 88.91 -24.64 23.11
CA ALA A 4 90.14 -25.31 23.49
C ALA A 4 91.32 -24.70 22.71
N ARG A 5 92.33 -24.22 23.42
CA ARG A 5 93.59 -23.76 22.82
C ARG A 5 94.72 -24.67 23.31
N SER A 6 95.56 -25.17 22.41
CA SER A 6 96.75 -25.94 22.77
C SER A 6 97.92 -25.01 23.08
N VAL A 7 98.60 -25.27 24.18
CA VAL A 7 99.79 -24.53 24.64
C VAL A 7 101.01 -25.49 24.53
N PRO A 8 102.27 -25.02 24.38
CA PRO A 8 103.42 -25.93 24.27
C PRO A 8 103.56 -26.78 25.55
N PHE A 9 104.11 -28.01 25.42
CA PHE A 9 104.24 -29.07 26.45
C PHE A 9 103.05 -30.02 26.67
N GLY A 10 102.09 -30.12 25.75
CA GLY A 10 101.05 -31.17 25.78
C GLY A 10 99.90 -30.94 26.77
N LEU A 11 99.86 -29.78 27.42
CA LEU A 11 98.74 -29.34 28.26
C LEU A 11 97.62 -28.70 27.40
N ARG A 12 96.38 -29.11 27.67
CA ARG A 12 95.18 -28.63 26.98
C ARG A 12 94.31 -27.86 27.97
N THR A 13 94.20 -26.54 27.78
CA THR A 13 93.34 -25.68 28.64
C THR A 13 91.96 -25.58 28.02
N ILE A 14 90.93 -25.97 28.77
CA ILE A 14 89.52 -25.83 28.38
C ILE A 14 88.94 -24.68 29.20
N VAL A 15 88.55 -23.60 28.53
CA VAL A 15 87.84 -22.48 29.18
C VAL A 15 86.35 -22.65 28.88
N GLY A 16 85.60 -23.07 29.89
CA GLY A 16 84.14 -23.10 29.86
C GLY A 16 83.57 -21.76 30.34
N ARG A 17 82.79 -21.09 29.50
CA ARG A 17 81.95 -19.96 29.94
C ARG A 17 80.59 -20.51 30.38
N GLU A 18 80.17 -20.15 31.59
CA GLU A 18 78.84 -20.50 32.11
C GLU A 18 77.77 -19.79 31.26
N LEU A 19 76.98 -20.56 30.51
CA LEU A 19 75.92 -20.07 29.62
C LEU A 19 74.60 -19.77 30.36
N GLY A 20 74.55 -19.99 31.69
CA GLY A 20 73.38 -19.74 32.54
C GLY A 20 72.82 -18.31 32.44
N PRO A 21 73.64 -17.26 32.62
CA PRO A 21 73.16 -15.87 32.54
C PRO A 21 72.64 -15.48 31.15
N GLU A 22 73.31 -15.90 30.05
CA GLU A 22 72.87 -15.62 28.68
C GLU A 22 71.51 -16.29 28.37
N ARG A 23 71.27 -17.50 28.88
CA ARG A 23 69.96 -18.19 28.74
C ARG A 23 68.84 -17.50 29.52
N ALA A 24 69.14 -17.01 30.72
CA ALA A 24 68.16 -16.30 31.55
C ALA A 24 67.73 -14.96 30.92
N GLU A 25 68.65 -14.23 30.29
CA GLU A 25 68.34 -13.02 29.54
C GLU A 25 67.45 -13.31 28.32
N MET A 26 67.77 -14.37 27.57
CA MET A 26 66.98 -14.77 26.39
C MET A 26 65.57 -15.24 26.76
N GLN A 27 65.41 -15.92 27.90
CA GLN A 27 64.10 -16.29 28.44
C GLN A 27 63.28 -15.07 28.86
N ARG A 28 63.89 -14.09 29.53
CA ARG A 28 63.20 -12.84 29.92
C ARG A 28 62.74 -12.05 28.70
N PHE A 29 63.56 -11.97 27.65
CA PHE A 29 63.19 -11.34 26.38
C PHE A 29 62.06 -12.10 25.68
N SER A 30 62.10 -13.44 25.65
CA SER A 30 61.01 -14.25 25.10
C SER A 30 59.71 -14.06 25.88
N LEU A 31 59.77 -13.99 27.21
CA LEU A 31 58.59 -13.77 28.06
C LEU A 31 58.02 -12.37 27.88
N SER A 32 58.85 -11.33 27.73
CA SER A 32 58.37 -9.97 27.48
C SER A 32 57.70 -9.87 26.11
N LEU A 33 58.27 -10.48 25.07
CA LEU A 33 57.64 -10.58 23.75
C LEU A 33 56.32 -11.34 23.80
N ALA A 34 56.26 -12.47 24.51
CA ALA A 34 55.03 -13.23 24.68
C ALA A 34 53.95 -12.42 25.43
N ALA A 35 54.32 -11.71 26.50
CA ALA A 35 53.41 -10.86 27.25
C ALA A 35 52.85 -9.71 26.41
N ILE A 36 53.70 -9.04 25.61
CA ILE A 36 53.28 -8.00 24.67
C ILE A 36 52.34 -8.59 23.62
N GLY A 37 52.71 -9.73 23.02
CA GLY A 37 51.87 -10.41 22.03
C GLY A 37 50.50 -10.78 22.57
N LEU A 38 50.43 -11.33 23.80
CA LEU A 38 49.18 -11.70 24.45
C LEU A 38 48.33 -10.48 24.82
N THR A 39 48.97 -9.38 25.22
CA THR A 39 48.30 -8.11 25.50
C THR A 39 47.69 -7.50 24.24
N LEU A 40 48.46 -7.45 23.14
CA LEU A 40 47.96 -6.98 21.84
C LEU A 40 46.82 -7.86 21.33
N TRP A 41 46.93 -9.17 21.51
CA TRP A 41 45.89 -10.12 21.13
C TRP A 41 44.60 -9.91 21.93
N GLY A 42 44.71 -9.75 23.26
CA GLY A 42 43.58 -9.46 24.13
C GLY A 42 42.89 -8.14 23.80
N LEU A 43 43.66 -7.08 23.54
CA LEU A 43 43.14 -5.78 23.08
C LEU A 43 42.43 -5.91 21.73
N GLY A 44 43.00 -6.67 20.80
CA GLY A 44 42.40 -6.94 19.49
C GLY A 44 41.04 -7.64 19.60
N LEU A 45 40.94 -8.67 20.46
CA LEU A 45 39.68 -9.37 20.70
C LEU A 45 38.62 -8.45 21.33
N LEU A 46 39.00 -7.71 22.37
CA LEU A 46 38.09 -6.81 23.07
C LEU A 46 37.59 -5.68 22.16
N GLY A 47 38.50 -5.08 21.40
CA GLY A 47 38.18 -4.04 20.42
C GLY A 47 37.31 -4.56 19.28
N GLY A 48 37.61 -5.74 18.75
CA GLY A 48 36.83 -6.39 17.70
C GLY A 48 35.40 -6.72 18.16
N TRP A 49 35.25 -7.28 19.36
CA TRP A 49 33.95 -7.56 19.96
C TRP A 49 33.12 -6.29 20.17
N TRP A 50 33.73 -5.22 20.69
CA TRP A 50 33.06 -3.94 20.90
C TRP A 50 32.61 -3.27 19.59
N LEU A 51 33.47 -3.25 18.57
CA LEU A 51 33.15 -2.70 17.25
C LEU A 51 32.04 -3.50 16.55
N ALA A 52 32.11 -4.83 16.58
CA ALA A 52 31.09 -5.71 16.01
C ALA A 52 29.73 -5.49 16.68
N GLY A 53 29.69 -5.42 18.02
CA GLY A 53 28.48 -5.13 18.77
C GLY A 53 27.86 -3.79 18.39
N LYS A 54 28.70 -2.74 18.27
CA LYS A 54 28.26 -1.40 17.87
C LYS A 54 27.75 -1.34 16.43
N ALA A 55 28.37 -2.09 15.50
CA ALA A 55 27.96 -2.13 14.10
C ALA A 55 26.63 -2.88 13.88
N ILE A 56 26.32 -3.90 14.69
CA ILE A 56 25.11 -4.72 14.56
C ILE A 56 23.90 -4.11 15.29
N GLN A 57 24.14 -3.31 16.34
CA GLN A 57 23.08 -2.72 17.16
C GLN A 57 21.99 -1.97 16.36
N PRO A 58 22.31 -1.14 15.35
CA PRO A 58 21.29 -0.45 14.54
C PRO A 58 20.39 -1.44 13.77
N ILE A 59 20.97 -2.50 13.20
CA ILE A 59 20.22 -3.53 12.45
C ILE A 59 19.21 -4.22 13.36
N GLN A 60 19.59 -4.53 14.60
CA GLN A 60 18.66 -5.13 15.58
C GLN A 60 17.52 -4.17 15.95
N ARG A 61 17.77 -2.86 16.02
CA ARG A 61 16.71 -1.86 16.28
C ARG A 61 15.72 -1.81 15.12
N ILE A 62 16.22 -1.68 13.88
CA ILE A 62 15.40 -1.69 12.67
C ILE A 62 14.54 -2.97 12.61
N SER A 63 15.16 -4.13 12.81
CA SER A 63 14.47 -5.42 12.80
C SER A 63 13.37 -5.50 13.86
N ARG A 64 13.64 -5.11 15.11
CA ARG A 64 12.63 -5.13 16.19
C ARG A 64 11.45 -4.20 15.90
N THR A 65 11.73 -3.00 15.41
CA THR A 65 10.67 -2.03 15.05
C THR A 65 9.85 -2.54 13.87
N ALA A 66 10.49 -3.09 12.84
CA ALA A 66 9.79 -3.70 11.71
C ALA A 66 8.89 -4.87 12.14
N THR A 67 9.35 -5.72 13.07
CA THR A 67 8.52 -6.80 13.64
C THR A 67 7.30 -6.25 14.38
N ARG A 68 7.45 -5.21 15.22
CA ARG A 68 6.31 -4.59 15.90
C ARG A 68 5.30 -3.97 14.93
N ILE A 69 5.78 -3.34 13.87
CA ILE A 69 4.93 -2.80 12.80
C ILE A 69 4.15 -3.94 12.14
N ALA A 70 4.81 -5.06 11.83
CA ALA A 70 4.18 -6.24 11.23
C ALA A 70 3.16 -6.93 12.15
N GLU A 71 3.34 -6.86 13.47
CA GLU A 71 2.41 -7.38 14.48
C GLU A 71 1.15 -6.51 14.68
N GLY A 72 1.06 -5.37 14.01
CA GLY A 72 -0.14 -4.54 13.96
C GLY A 72 0.04 -3.10 14.43
N ASN A 73 1.23 -2.70 14.88
CA ASN A 73 1.52 -1.31 15.25
C ASN A 73 1.91 -0.46 14.02
N LEU A 74 1.01 -0.30 13.06
CA LEU A 74 1.26 0.39 11.78
C LEU A 74 1.53 1.91 11.92
N ASN A 75 1.33 2.48 13.12
CA ASN A 75 1.64 3.88 13.41
C ASN A 75 3.10 4.09 13.85
N GLU A 76 3.80 3.01 14.21
CA GLU A 76 5.21 3.09 14.57
C GLU A 76 6.07 3.29 13.32
N ARG A 77 7.23 3.92 13.49
CA ARG A 77 8.20 4.18 12.41
C ARG A 77 9.58 3.74 12.85
N ILE A 78 10.38 3.30 11.89
CA ILE A 78 11.80 3.03 12.11
C ILE A 78 12.50 4.38 12.23
N ASP A 79 13.21 4.59 13.35
CA ASP A 79 14.00 5.80 13.56
C ASP A 79 15.04 5.97 12.45
N THR A 80 15.10 7.17 11.90
CA THR A 80 16.11 7.63 10.94
C THR A 80 17.02 8.59 11.66
N ASP A 81 18.33 8.35 11.61
CA ASP A 81 19.32 9.22 12.25
C ASP A 81 19.58 10.48 11.40
N GLY A 82 18.90 10.62 10.24
CA GLY A 82 18.99 11.78 9.35
C GLY A 82 20.33 11.89 8.62
N GLY A 83 21.08 10.79 8.58
CA GLY A 83 22.39 10.68 7.94
C GLY A 83 22.30 10.12 6.52
N THR A 84 23.41 10.08 5.80
CA THR A 84 23.48 9.51 4.45
C THR A 84 23.96 8.05 4.44
N SER A 85 23.71 7.31 5.52
CA SER A 85 24.09 5.89 5.60
C SER A 85 23.13 5.02 4.80
N GLU A 86 23.64 3.92 4.26
CA GLU A 86 22.86 2.87 3.60
C GLU A 86 21.73 2.33 4.51
N LEU A 87 21.95 2.28 5.82
CA LEU A 87 20.92 1.87 6.77
C LEU A 87 19.81 2.91 6.91
N ASP A 88 20.12 4.20 6.80
CA ASP A 88 19.12 5.28 6.85
C ASP A 88 18.25 5.26 5.59
N GLN A 89 18.87 5.04 4.42
CA GLN A 89 18.16 4.83 3.16
C GLN A 89 17.23 3.61 3.24
N LEU A 90 17.67 2.50 3.83
CA LEU A 90 16.82 1.33 4.05
C LEU A 90 15.64 1.65 4.98
N SER A 91 15.87 2.36 6.08
CA SER A 91 14.81 2.81 6.99
C SER A 91 13.77 3.66 6.27
N HIS A 92 14.18 4.58 5.39
CA HIS A 92 13.27 5.39 4.57
C HIS A 92 12.41 4.54 3.63
N VAL A 93 13.02 3.58 2.93
CA VAL A 93 12.28 2.67 2.03
C VAL A 93 11.28 1.82 2.79
N LEU A 94 11.66 1.30 3.96
CA LEU A 94 10.76 0.51 4.81
C LEU A 94 9.61 1.37 5.34
N ASN A 95 9.89 2.56 5.87
CA ASN A 95 8.86 3.49 6.35
C ASN A 95 7.87 3.86 5.24
N HIS A 96 8.34 4.20 4.04
CA HIS A 96 7.47 4.47 2.90
C HIS A 96 6.62 3.26 2.49
N THR A 97 7.18 2.05 2.58
CA THR A 97 6.43 0.82 2.33
C THR A 97 5.34 0.60 3.38
N PHE A 98 5.65 0.82 4.65
CA PHE A 98 4.67 0.74 5.74
C PHE A 98 3.58 1.80 5.64
N GLU A 99 3.91 3.02 5.21
CA GLU A 99 2.92 4.07 4.94
C GLU A 99 1.95 3.67 3.83
N ARG A 100 2.48 3.12 2.72
CA ARG A 100 1.64 2.61 1.63
C ARG A 100 0.73 1.47 2.08
N LEU A 101 1.24 0.55 2.90
CA LEU A 101 0.44 -0.53 3.48
C LEU A 101 -0.64 0.01 4.41
N ASN A 102 -0.31 0.94 5.30
CA ASN A 102 -1.26 1.55 6.22
C ASN A 102 -2.38 2.29 5.46
N ALA A 103 -2.02 3.07 4.44
CA ALA A 103 -2.98 3.75 3.59
C ALA A 103 -3.87 2.78 2.78
N ALA A 104 -3.36 1.61 2.40
CA ALA A 104 -4.16 0.58 1.75
C ALA A 104 -5.13 -0.09 2.74
N PHE A 105 -4.66 -0.44 3.94
CA PHE A 105 -5.51 -1.01 4.99
C PHE A 105 -6.63 -0.06 5.43
N GLU A 106 -6.32 1.23 5.61
CA GLU A 106 -7.32 2.22 6.00
C GLU A 106 -8.39 2.39 4.91
N ARG A 107 -7.97 2.46 3.63
CA ARG A 107 -8.90 2.48 2.49
C ARG A 107 -9.78 1.24 2.45
N GLN A 108 -9.20 0.05 2.63
CA GLN A 108 -9.95 -1.21 2.66
C GLN A 108 -10.97 -1.24 3.81
N ARG A 109 -10.57 -0.76 5.00
CA ARG A 109 -11.44 -0.69 6.18
C ARG A 109 -12.60 0.26 5.96
N GLN A 110 -12.31 1.47 5.50
CA GLN A 110 -13.31 2.49 5.19
C GLN A 110 -14.28 1.98 4.12
N PHE A 111 -13.75 1.42 3.04
CA PHE A 111 -14.54 0.81 1.97
C PHE A 111 -15.46 -0.31 2.48
N THR A 112 -14.95 -1.21 3.32
CA THR A 112 -15.75 -2.30 3.90
C THR A 112 -16.85 -1.77 4.82
N ALA A 113 -16.54 -0.73 5.61
CA ALA A 113 -17.51 -0.08 6.47
C ALA A 113 -18.62 0.60 5.65
N ASP A 114 -18.25 1.38 4.64
CA ASP A 114 -19.18 2.09 3.76
C ASP A 114 -20.07 1.11 2.99
N ALA A 115 -19.48 0.06 2.39
CA ALA A 115 -20.24 -1.00 1.73
C ALA A 115 -21.25 -1.68 2.68
N SER A 116 -20.83 -1.95 3.92
CA SER A 116 -21.72 -2.55 4.93
C SER A 116 -22.88 -1.65 5.31
N HIS A 117 -22.65 -0.33 5.40
CA HIS A 117 -23.69 0.65 5.69
C HIS A 117 -24.66 0.81 4.51
N GLU A 118 -24.13 0.98 3.29
CA GLU A 118 -24.93 1.18 2.08
C GLU A 118 -25.76 -0.07 1.72
N LEU A 119 -25.27 -1.28 2.02
CA LEU A 119 -26.06 -2.52 1.83
C LEU A 119 -27.12 -2.72 2.93
N ARG A 120 -26.89 -2.24 4.15
CA ARG A 120 -27.84 -2.44 5.27
C ARG A 120 -29.18 -1.76 5.01
N THR A 121 -29.17 -0.56 4.44
CA THR A 121 -30.39 0.22 4.14
C THR A 121 -31.36 -0.51 3.21
N PRO A 122 -31.00 -0.86 1.96
CA PRO A 122 -31.90 -1.58 1.06
C PRO A 122 -32.30 -2.96 1.59
N LEU A 123 -31.41 -3.64 2.33
CA LEU A 123 -31.73 -4.91 2.97
C LEU A 123 -32.78 -4.75 4.09
N THR A 124 -32.71 -3.66 4.86
CA THR A 124 -33.71 -3.33 5.89
C THR A 124 -35.08 -3.04 5.26
N ILE A 125 -35.10 -2.33 4.12
CA ILE A 125 -36.34 -2.08 3.36
C ILE A 125 -36.95 -3.40 2.88
N LEU A 126 -36.16 -4.26 2.22
CA LEU A 126 -36.62 -5.59 1.77
C LEU A 126 -37.20 -6.42 2.92
N LEU A 127 -36.53 -6.46 4.07
CA LEU A 127 -37.02 -7.19 5.24
C LEU A 127 -38.32 -6.58 5.80
N SER A 128 -38.40 -5.25 5.87
CA SER A 128 -39.59 -4.55 6.36
C SER A 128 -40.81 -4.79 5.45
N GLU A 129 -40.62 -4.66 4.14
CA GLU A 129 -41.66 -4.86 3.12
C GLU A 129 -42.15 -6.31 3.09
N THR A 130 -41.24 -7.28 3.11
CA THR A 130 -41.61 -8.71 3.15
C THR A 130 -42.30 -9.10 4.46
N GLN A 131 -41.86 -8.55 5.61
CA GLN A 131 -42.54 -8.73 6.89
C GLN A 131 -43.94 -8.10 6.88
N ARG A 132 -44.08 -6.89 6.30
CA ARG A 132 -45.37 -6.22 6.13
C ARG A 132 -46.30 -7.10 5.33
N MET A 133 -45.87 -7.56 4.15
CA MET A 133 -46.65 -8.44 3.27
C MET A 133 -47.07 -9.77 3.95
N ARG A 134 -46.25 -10.34 4.83
CA ARG A 134 -46.54 -11.60 5.53
C ARG A 134 -47.49 -11.48 6.73
N LYS A 135 -47.83 -10.26 7.17
CA LYS A 135 -48.66 -10.04 8.38
C LYS A 135 -50.10 -10.57 8.16
N PRO A 136 -50.57 -11.58 8.93
CA PRO A 136 -51.91 -12.15 8.77
C PRO A 136 -53.02 -11.17 9.17
N GLY A 137 -54.20 -11.31 8.55
CA GLY A 137 -55.42 -10.57 8.94
C GLY A 137 -55.49 -9.12 8.45
N HIS A 138 -54.58 -8.69 7.57
CA HIS A 138 -54.73 -7.43 6.82
C HIS A 138 -55.32 -7.73 5.45
N GLN A 139 -56.49 -7.16 5.16
CA GLN A 139 -57.14 -7.22 3.86
C GLN A 139 -56.54 -6.11 3.00
N ARG A 140 -55.60 -6.48 2.14
CA ARG A 140 -54.82 -5.55 1.30
C ARG A 140 -55.42 -5.46 -0.09
N ASP A 141 -55.42 -4.25 -0.64
CA ASP A 141 -55.74 -4.06 -2.05
C ASP A 141 -54.57 -4.52 -2.95
N ASN A 142 -54.86 -4.83 -4.19
CA ASN A 142 -53.85 -5.25 -5.18
C ASN A 142 -52.81 -4.14 -5.41
N SER A 143 -53.21 -2.88 -5.28
CA SER A 143 -52.32 -1.71 -5.35
C SER A 143 -51.22 -1.72 -4.27
N GLU A 144 -51.54 -2.11 -3.04
CA GLU A 144 -50.60 -2.15 -1.91
C GLU A 144 -49.54 -3.25 -2.10
N TYR A 145 -49.90 -4.35 -2.75
CA TYR A 145 -48.94 -5.39 -3.13
C TYR A 145 -47.97 -4.90 -4.21
N LEU A 146 -48.50 -4.26 -5.26
CA LEU A 146 -47.68 -3.73 -6.35
C LEU A 146 -46.66 -2.71 -5.82
N GLU A 147 -47.10 -1.77 -4.97
CA GLU A 147 -46.21 -0.79 -4.35
C GLU A 147 -45.10 -1.48 -3.53
N SER A 148 -45.43 -2.52 -2.76
CA SER A 148 -44.43 -3.26 -1.98
C SER A 148 -43.43 -3.99 -2.86
N PHE A 149 -43.90 -4.58 -3.97
CA PHE A 149 -43.04 -5.24 -4.95
C PHE A 149 -42.13 -4.24 -5.64
N ASP A 150 -42.63 -3.06 -6.00
CA ASP A 150 -41.84 -2.00 -6.61
C ASP A 150 -40.74 -1.51 -5.66
N LEU A 151 -41.05 -1.28 -4.38
CA LEU A 151 -40.06 -0.91 -3.35
C LEU A 151 -38.98 -2.00 -3.15
N CYS A 152 -39.39 -3.27 -3.15
CA CYS A 152 -38.46 -4.39 -3.09
C CYS A 152 -37.57 -4.45 -4.35
N HIS A 153 -38.17 -4.26 -5.53
CA HIS A 153 -37.46 -4.30 -6.81
C HIS A 153 -36.42 -3.18 -6.90
N GLU A 154 -36.79 -1.96 -6.54
CA GLU A 154 -35.85 -0.83 -6.47
C GLU A 154 -34.69 -1.12 -5.50
N SER A 155 -34.98 -1.68 -4.33
CA SER A 155 -33.95 -2.01 -3.34
C SER A 155 -32.96 -3.05 -3.87
N CYS A 156 -33.45 -4.06 -4.60
CA CYS A 156 -32.62 -5.05 -5.29
C CYS A 156 -31.75 -4.41 -6.38
N LEU A 157 -32.29 -3.49 -7.19
CA LEU A 157 -31.53 -2.78 -8.22
C LEU A 157 -30.41 -1.93 -7.60
N ARG A 158 -30.69 -1.24 -6.48
CA ARG A 158 -29.68 -0.48 -5.73
C ARG A 158 -28.57 -1.40 -5.20
N MET A 159 -28.91 -2.53 -4.60
CA MET A 159 -27.92 -3.51 -4.15
C MET A 159 -27.08 -4.07 -5.30
N ARG A 160 -27.68 -4.36 -6.46
CA ARG A 160 -26.96 -4.81 -7.65
C ARG A 160 -25.91 -3.76 -8.08
N HIS A 161 -26.31 -2.50 -8.20
CA HIS A 161 -25.40 -1.42 -8.59
C HIS A 161 -24.28 -1.18 -7.58
N LEU A 162 -24.57 -1.28 -6.27
CA LEU A 162 -23.52 -1.25 -5.25
C LEU A 162 -22.53 -2.39 -5.45
N VAL A 163 -23.01 -3.64 -5.58
CA VAL A 163 -22.12 -4.80 -5.79
C VAL A 163 -21.28 -4.68 -7.06
N GLU A 164 -21.87 -4.25 -8.18
CA GLU A 164 -21.16 -4.00 -9.44
C GLU A 164 -20.07 -2.94 -9.27
N SER A 165 -20.37 -1.85 -8.54
CA SER A 165 -19.41 -0.78 -8.24
C SER A 165 -18.27 -1.27 -7.34
N LEU A 166 -18.58 -2.07 -6.32
CA LEU A 166 -17.58 -2.67 -5.42
C LEU A 166 -16.65 -3.62 -6.19
N LEU A 167 -17.20 -4.44 -7.10
CA LEU A 167 -16.42 -5.36 -7.94
C LEU A 167 -15.52 -4.61 -8.94
N LEU A 168 -15.98 -3.49 -9.48
CA LEU A 168 -15.15 -2.64 -10.34
C LEU A 168 -13.98 -2.04 -9.57
N LEU A 169 -14.23 -1.48 -8.38
CA LEU A 169 -13.21 -0.92 -7.51
C LEU A 169 -12.16 -1.98 -7.12
N ALA A 170 -12.61 -3.17 -6.70
CA ALA A 170 -11.70 -4.26 -6.36
C ALA A 170 -10.77 -4.67 -7.51
N ARG A 171 -11.27 -4.65 -8.76
CA ARG A 171 -10.46 -4.95 -9.96
C ARG A 171 -9.41 -3.87 -10.28
N GLN A 172 -9.66 -2.62 -9.88
CA GLN A 172 -8.72 -1.51 -10.10
C GLN A 172 -7.58 -1.52 -9.06
N ASP A 173 -7.83 -1.97 -7.83
CA ASP A 173 -6.81 -2.05 -6.77
C ASP A 173 -5.80 -3.18 -6.96
N ASP A 174 -6.16 -4.27 -7.66
CA ASP A 174 -5.28 -5.44 -7.91
C ASP A 174 -4.11 -5.18 -8.88
N GLY A 175 -3.91 -3.92 -9.31
CA GLY A 175 -2.80 -3.57 -10.21
C GLY A 175 -2.89 -4.25 -11.57
N ALA A 176 -4.08 -4.74 -11.95
CA ALA A 176 -4.33 -5.31 -13.26
C ALA A 176 -3.88 -4.31 -14.32
N PRO A 177 -3.15 -4.76 -15.37
CA PRO A 177 -2.72 -3.85 -16.43
C PRO A 177 -3.95 -3.15 -17.00
N ALA A 178 -3.90 -1.82 -17.04
CA ALA A 178 -4.97 -1.01 -17.61
C ALA A 178 -5.39 -1.60 -18.96
N GLN A 179 -6.69 -1.78 -19.18
CA GLN A 179 -7.18 -2.26 -20.47
C GLN A 179 -6.63 -1.35 -21.58
N PRO A 180 -6.27 -1.92 -22.75
CA PRO A 180 -5.73 -1.14 -23.84
C PRO A 180 -6.73 -0.04 -24.24
N LEU A 181 -6.25 1.21 -24.24
CA LEU A 181 -7.04 2.35 -24.67
C LEU A 181 -7.43 2.16 -26.12
N SER A 182 -8.72 2.31 -26.41
CA SER A 182 -9.28 2.26 -27.76
C SER A 182 -9.65 3.67 -28.20
N ASP A 183 -9.51 3.93 -29.50
CA ASP A 183 -10.06 5.15 -30.10
C ASP A 183 -11.59 5.07 -30.05
N CYS A 184 -12.22 6.04 -29.39
CA CYS A 184 -13.67 6.11 -29.21
C CYS A 184 -14.16 7.55 -29.38
N GLN A 185 -15.43 7.70 -29.76
CA GLN A 185 -16.07 9.00 -29.89
C GLN A 185 -16.88 9.28 -28.63
N LEU A 186 -16.46 10.28 -27.84
CA LEU A 186 -17.11 10.56 -26.55
C LEU A 186 -18.59 10.98 -26.74
N SER A 187 -18.88 11.73 -27.80
CA SER A 187 -20.25 12.14 -28.15
C SER A 187 -21.17 10.94 -28.41
N GLU A 188 -20.64 9.86 -29.00
CA GLU A 188 -21.37 8.61 -29.22
C GLU A 188 -21.61 7.86 -27.91
N CYS A 189 -20.60 7.76 -27.04
CA CYS A 189 -20.71 7.12 -25.74
C CYS A 189 -21.76 7.82 -24.86
N ILE A 190 -21.78 9.16 -24.87
CA ILE A 190 -22.80 9.96 -24.16
C ILE A 190 -24.18 9.69 -24.73
N ARG A 191 -24.35 9.71 -26.07
CA ARG A 191 -25.64 9.39 -26.73
C ARG A 191 -26.14 8.00 -26.34
N GLN A 192 -25.26 7.00 -26.32
CA GLN A 192 -25.61 5.65 -25.90
C GLN A 192 -26.08 5.60 -24.44
N SER A 193 -25.39 6.30 -23.54
CA SER A 193 -25.77 6.36 -22.12
C SER A 193 -27.09 7.11 -21.90
N ILE A 194 -27.34 8.20 -22.63
CA ILE A 194 -28.64 8.91 -22.63
C ILE A 194 -29.75 7.95 -23.06
N ALA A 195 -29.58 7.24 -24.17
CA ALA A 195 -30.57 6.30 -24.68
C ALA A 195 -30.90 5.18 -23.67
N GLN A 196 -29.92 4.71 -22.90
CA GLN A 196 -30.13 3.73 -21.84
C GLN A 196 -30.97 4.27 -20.67
N HIS A 197 -30.85 5.56 -20.36
CA HIS A 197 -31.55 6.19 -19.23
C HIS A 197 -32.83 6.94 -19.63
N GLN A 198 -33.12 7.03 -20.92
CA GLN A 198 -34.31 7.67 -21.46
C GLN A 198 -35.62 7.19 -20.79
N PRO A 199 -35.85 5.87 -20.58
CA PRO A 199 -37.08 5.40 -19.92
C PRO A 199 -37.22 5.91 -18.47
N LEU A 200 -36.10 6.03 -17.75
CA LEU A 200 -36.09 6.53 -16.37
C LEU A 200 -36.36 8.04 -16.33
N ALA A 201 -35.82 8.80 -17.28
CA ALA A 201 -36.09 10.23 -17.41
C ALA A 201 -37.55 10.50 -17.75
N GLU A 202 -38.12 9.73 -18.68
CA GLU A 202 -39.55 9.81 -19.05
C GLU A 202 -40.46 9.49 -17.86
N ALA A 203 -40.16 8.45 -17.09
CA ALA A 203 -40.91 8.10 -15.88
C ALA A 203 -40.92 9.22 -14.83
N LYS A 204 -39.88 10.07 -14.81
CA LYS A 204 -39.78 11.23 -13.92
C LYS A 204 -40.22 12.56 -14.56
N ALA A 205 -40.69 12.53 -15.81
CA ALA A 205 -40.97 13.72 -16.61
C ALA A 205 -39.78 14.70 -16.67
N ILE A 206 -38.58 14.17 -16.90
CA ILE A 206 -37.35 14.95 -17.10
C ILE A 206 -37.04 14.97 -18.59
N GLU A 207 -36.85 16.17 -19.15
CA GLU A 207 -36.41 16.34 -20.54
C GLU A 207 -34.89 16.38 -20.60
N ILE A 208 -34.27 15.49 -21.38
CA ILE A 208 -32.82 15.48 -21.58
C ILE A 208 -32.48 16.28 -22.85
N LEU A 209 -31.78 17.40 -22.70
CA LEU A 209 -31.21 18.16 -23.81
C LEU A 209 -29.72 17.82 -23.94
N SER A 210 -29.27 17.54 -25.16
CA SER A 210 -27.87 17.20 -25.41
C SER A 210 -27.26 18.10 -26.49
N GLU A 211 -26.27 18.89 -26.11
CA GLU A 211 -25.43 19.68 -27.00
C GLU A 211 -24.05 19.01 -27.08
N LEU A 212 -23.87 18.14 -28.07
CA LEU A 212 -22.70 17.26 -28.16
C LEU A 212 -21.90 17.54 -29.42
N GLU A 213 -20.72 18.13 -29.25
CA GLU A 213 -19.75 18.26 -30.34
C GLU A 213 -18.87 17.01 -30.46
N ASP A 214 -18.28 16.82 -31.64
CA ASP A 214 -17.43 15.68 -31.90
C ASP A 214 -16.11 15.77 -31.14
N SER A 215 -15.86 14.76 -30.30
CA SER A 215 -14.69 14.69 -29.43
C SER A 215 -14.10 13.28 -29.44
N PRO A 216 -13.08 13.03 -30.27
CA PRO A 216 -12.36 11.76 -30.27
C PRO A 216 -11.50 11.63 -29.01
N LEU A 217 -11.55 10.46 -28.38
CA LEU A 217 -10.89 10.17 -27.12
C LEU A 217 -10.25 8.78 -27.14
N LYS A 218 -9.06 8.65 -26.54
CA LYS A 218 -8.48 7.34 -26.20
C LYS A 218 -8.87 6.97 -24.78
N ALA A 219 -9.77 6.01 -24.63
CA ALA A 219 -10.26 5.55 -23.34
C ALA A 219 -10.45 4.03 -23.30
N ASP A 220 -10.49 3.47 -22.10
CA ASP A 220 -11.12 2.17 -21.88
C ASP A 220 -12.64 2.38 -21.99
N LEU A 221 -13.24 1.80 -23.03
CA LEU A 221 -14.66 1.94 -23.32
C LEU A 221 -15.54 1.44 -22.16
N ASN A 222 -15.15 0.37 -21.47
CA ASN A 222 -15.93 -0.17 -20.37
C ASN A 222 -15.94 0.79 -19.19
N SER A 223 -14.75 1.26 -18.79
CA SER A 223 -14.61 2.24 -17.71
C SER A 223 -15.33 3.56 -18.04
N LEU A 224 -15.24 4.03 -19.28
CA LEU A 224 -15.94 5.23 -19.75
C LEU A 224 -17.45 5.07 -19.65
N MET A 225 -18.00 3.96 -20.13
CA MET A 225 -19.45 3.70 -20.07
C MET A 225 -19.95 3.58 -18.63
N ILE A 226 -19.17 3.00 -17.71
CA ILE A 226 -19.54 2.94 -16.29
C ILE A 226 -19.63 4.35 -15.70
N VAL A 227 -18.64 5.20 -15.95
CA VAL A 227 -18.64 6.58 -15.46
C VAL A 227 -19.82 7.36 -16.03
N LEU A 228 -20.05 7.28 -17.34
CA LEU A 228 -21.17 7.98 -17.99
C LEU A 228 -22.52 7.53 -17.44
N ASN A 229 -22.72 6.22 -17.30
CA ASN A 229 -23.96 5.66 -16.76
C ASN A 229 -24.19 6.08 -15.30
N ASN A 230 -23.14 6.08 -14.47
CA ASN A 230 -23.26 6.56 -13.09
C ASN A 230 -23.58 8.06 -13.02
N LEU A 231 -22.93 8.89 -13.85
CA LEU A 231 -23.16 10.34 -13.83
C LEU A 231 -24.57 10.70 -14.33
N ILE A 232 -25.00 10.14 -15.47
CA ILE A 232 -26.31 10.40 -16.06
C ILE A 232 -27.41 9.81 -15.19
N GLY A 233 -27.23 8.58 -14.69
CA GLY A 233 -28.13 7.94 -13.74
C GLY A 233 -28.32 8.78 -12.48
N ASN A 234 -27.22 9.24 -11.86
CA ASN A 234 -27.28 10.12 -10.68
C ASN A 234 -27.96 11.46 -10.97
N ALA A 235 -27.67 12.07 -12.12
CA ALA A 235 -28.28 13.35 -12.50
C ALA A 235 -29.81 13.25 -12.63
N ILE A 236 -30.31 12.17 -13.24
CA ILE A 236 -31.75 11.91 -13.35
C ILE A 236 -32.34 11.52 -11.99
N GLN A 237 -31.62 10.73 -11.20
CA GLN A 237 -32.12 10.25 -9.92
C GLN A 237 -32.28 11.38 -8.89
N HIS A 238 -31.33 12.32 -8.87
CA HIS A 238 -31.28 13.42 -7.91
C HIS A 238 -31.73 14.77 -8.48
N HIS A 239 -32.36 14.80 -9.66
CA HIS A 239 -32.83 16.04 -10.28
C HIS A 239 -33.84 16.76 -9.37
N PRO A 240 -33.64 18.05 -9.06
CA PRO A 240 -34.61 18.83 -8.29
C PRO A 240 -35.85 19.17 -9.13
N GLY A 241 -36.87 18.32 -9.09
CA GLY A 241 -38.22 18.62 -9.58
C GLY A 241 -38.70 17.78 -10.76
N THR A 242 -40.01 17.55 -10.82
CA THR A 242 -40.72 16.94 -11.96
C THR A 242 -41.01 18.01 -13.02
N GLY A 243 -40.84 17.69 -14.31
CA GLY A 243 -41.04 18.66 -15.40
C GLY A 243 -39.85 19.61 -15.63
N SER A 244 -38.64 19.20 -15.26
CA SER A 244 -37.41 19.99 -15.39
C SER A 244 -36.49 19.45 -16.49
N THR A 245 -35.61 20.32 -16.99
CA THR A 245 -34.72 20.02 -18.12
C THR A 245 -33.31 19.74 -17.62
N PHE A 246 -32.75 18.60 -18.03
CA PHE A 246 -31.37 18.20 -17.78
C PHE A 246 -30.55 18.38 -19.06
N THR A 247 -29.59 19.32 -19.04
CA THR A 247 -28.75 19.62 -20.21
C THR A 247 -27.35 19.00 -20.07
N ILE A 248 -26.93 18.23 -21.08
CA ILE A 248 -25.57 17.72 -21.22
C ILE A 248 -24.85 18.53 -22.31
N HIS A 249 -23.77 19.20 -21.94
CA HIS A 249 -22.97 20.00 -22.86
C HIS A 249 -21.56 19.39 -23.00
N LEU A 250 -21.16 19.07 -24.23
CA LEU A 250 -19.81 18.60 -24.57
C LEU A 250 -19.17 19.56 -25.58
N PRO A 251 -18.24 20.43 -25.15
CA PRO A 251 -17.57 21.36 -26.05
C PRO A 251 -16.42 20.69 -26.84
N SER A 252 -16.15 21.21 -28.04
CA SER A 252 -15.13 20.76 -29.01
C SER A 252 -13.67 20.84 -28.53
N ASN A 253 -13.39 21.49 -27.41
CA ASN A 253 -12.03 21.84 -27.00
C ASN A 253 -11.67 21.38 -25.58
N ILE A 254 -12.04 20.14 -25.23
CA ILE A 254 -11.51 19.51 -24.02
C ILE A 254 -10.08 19.05 -24.32
N LEU A 255 -9.10 19.83 -23.87
CA LEU A 255 -7.71 19.39 -23.81
C LEU A 255 -7.59 18.21 -22.85
N TYR A 256 -7.72 16.99 -23.37
CA TYR A 256 -7.48 15.76 -22.61
C TYR A 256 -5.99 15.63 -22.31
N ARG A 257 -5.53 16.21 -21.20
CA ARG A 257 -4.30 15.73 -20.57
C ARG A 257 -4.67 14.41 -19.91
N ALA A 258 -4.15 13.30 -20.43
CA ALA A 258 -4.25 11.99 -19.79
C ALA A 258 -3.65 12.09 -18.38
N ALA A 259 -4.47 12.43 -17.41
CA ALA A 259 -4.11 12.35 -16.01
C ALA A 259 -4.07 10.86 -15.70
N ARG A 260 -2.85 10.30 -15.58
CA ARG A 260 -2.69 9.15 -14.69
C ARG A 260 -3.26 9.59 -13.36
N VAL A 261 -4.39 9.02 -12.96
CA VAL A 261 -4.96 9.16 -11.62
C VAL A 261 -4.00 8.48 -10.66
N ASN A 262 -2.90 9.15 -10.35
CA ASN A 262 -2.06 8.84 -9.21
C ASN A 262 -2.43 9.87 -8.15
N THR A 263 -3.14 9.39 -7.12
CA THR A 263 -3.28 10.00 -5.80
C THR A 263 -3.80 11.44 -5.77
N LEU A 264 -5.12 11.59 -5.60
CA LEU A 264 -5.69 12.76 -4.94
C LEU A 264 -5.22 12.75 -3.47
N THR A 265 -4.16 13.51 -3.17
CA THR A 265 -3.90 13.99 -1.81
C THR A 265 -4.81 15.20 -1.57
N PRO A 266 -5.63 15.22 -0.50
CA PRO A 266 -6.37 16.42 -0.14
C PRO A 266 -5.38 17.43 0.44
N LYS A 267 -5.27 18.61 -0.19
CA LYS A 267 -4.71 19.78 0.48
C LYS A 267 -5.81 20.37 1.37
N LEU A 268 -5.48 20.52 2.65
CA LEU A 268 -6.15 21.32 3.67
C LEU A 268 -6.52 22.71 3.17
#